data_AF-A0A2M8GVS5-F1
#
_entry.id   AF-A0A2M8GVS5-F1
#
_cell.length_a   1.000
_cell.length_b   1.000
_cell.length_c   1.000
_cell.angle_alpha   90.00
_cell.angle_beta   90.00
_cell.angle_gamma   90.00
#
_symmetry.space_group_name_H-M   'P 1'
#
loop_
_entity.id
_entity.type
_entity.pdbx_description
1 polymer ?
#
loop_
_entity_poly.entity_id
_entity_poly.type
_entity_poly.pdbx_seq_one_letter_code
_entity_poly.pdbx_strand_id
1 'polypeptide(L)' 'MDRDLLARKLYVERVSELVGHDVDESVLTELWESKATPAEAAKSILDDGKSFEGPAWLSRYLNRK' A
#
# COMPACT_ATOMS: atom_id res chain seq x y z
N MET A 1 7.29 17.91 -20.70
CA MET A 1 6.55 17.28 -19.59
C MET A 1 7.52 16.33 -18.92
N ASP A 2 7.79 16.51 -17.63
CA ASP A 2 8.76 15.66 -16.93
C ASP A 2 8.26 14.22 -16.86
N ARG A 3 9.06 13.30 -17.40
CA ARG A 3 8.75 11.86 -17.47
C ARG A 3 8.40 11.27 -16.10
N ASP A 4 9.10 11.72 -15.06
CA ASP A 4 8.93 11.22 -13.71
C ASP A 4 7.60 11.70 -13.11
N LEU A 5 7.19 12.93 -13.44
CA LEU A 5 5.88 13.45 -13.06
C LEU A 5 4.75 12.68 -13.75
N LEU A 6 4.91 12.30 -15.02
CA LEU A 6 3.94 11.45 -15.72
C LEU A 6 3.88 10.04 -15.09
N ALA A 7 5.03 9.43 -14.82
CA ALA A 7 5.08 8.11 -14.18
C ALA A 7 4.40 8.13 -12.81
N ARG A 8 4.60 9.19 -12.03
CA ARG A 8 3.95 9.41 -10.74
C ARG A 8 2.42 9.50 -10.88
N LYS A 9 1.92 10.25 -11.88
CA LYS A 9 0.48 10.37 -12.12
C LYS A 9 -0.17 9.05 -12.50
N LEU A 10 0.43 8.32 -13.44
CA LEU A 10 -0.07 7.00 -13.86
C LEU A 10 -0.05 5.99 -12.71
N TYR A 11 0.96 6.07 -11.84
CA TYR A 11 1.02 5.27 -10.64
C TYR A 11 -0.16 5.53 -9.71
N VAL A 12 -0.41 6.81 -9.38
CA VAL A 12 -1.51 7.21 -8.50
C VAL A 12 -2.85 6.78 -9.09
N GLU A 13 -3.10 7.08 -10.37
CA GLU A 13 -4.32 6.68 -11.08
C GLU A 13 -4.55 5.16 -10.99
N ARG A 14 -3.50 4.37 -11.23
CA ARG A 14 -3.60 2.91 -11.17
C ARG A 14 -3.85 2.38 -9.77
N VAL A 15 -3.23 2.97 -8.74
CA VAL A 15 -3.47 2.58 -7.34
C VAL A 15 -4.90 2.93 -6.94
N SER A 16 -5.39 4.14 -7.25
CA SER A 16 -6.76 4.55 -6.96
C SER A 16 -7.79 3.67 -7.66
N GLU A 17 -7.56 3.27 -8.91
CA GLU A 17 -8.43 2.29 -9.61
C GLU A 17 -8.49 0.93 -8.91
N LEU A 18 -7.34 0.42 -8.43
CA LEU A 18 -7.26 -0.87 -7.77
C LEU A 18 -7.87 -0.87 -6.37
N VAL A 19 -7.74 0.25 -5.67
CA VAL A 19 -8.24 0.45 -4.31
C VAL A 19 -9.74 0.83 -4.32
N GLY A 20 -10.22 1.44 -5.40
CA GLY A 20 -11.62 1.80 -5.60
C GLY A 20 -12.11 3.02 -4.81
N HIS A 21 -11.20 3.75 -4.18
CA HIS A 21 -11.47 5.00 -3.48
C HIS A 21 -10.24 5.91 -3.51
N ASP A 22 -10.42 7.16 -3.07
CA ASP A 22 -9.33 8.12 -3.01
C ASP A 22 -8.38 7.77 -1.85
N VAL A 23 -7.09 7.76 -2.11
CA VAL A 23 -6.05 7.34 -1.17
C VAL A 23 -5.29 8.58 -0.70
N ASP A 24 -4.96 8.62 0.59
CA ASP A 24 -4.16 9.71 1.16
C ASP A 24 -2.84 9.89 0.38
N GLU A 25 -2.57 11.14 -0.02
CA GLU A 25 -1.39 11.52 -0.79
C GLU A 25 -0.09 11.22 -0.04
N SER A 26 -0.10 11.28 1.29
CA SER A 26 1.05 10.91 2.13
C SER A 26 1.39 9.43 1.99
N VAL A 27 0.38 8.55 2.07
CA VAL A 27 0.53 7.09 1.88
C VAL A 27 1.00 6.77 0.46
N LEU A 28 0.40 7.41 -0.55
CA LEU A 28 0.83 7.24 -1.94
C LEU A 28 2.28 7.68 -2.18
N THR A 29 2.78 8.64 -1.40
CA THR A 29 4.17 9.13 -1.46
C THR A 29 5.13 8.14 -0.84
N GLU A 30 4.83 7.62 0.34
CA GLU A 30 5.63 6.57 0.97
C GLU A 30 5.70 5.29 0.11
N LEU A 31 4.59 4.86 -0.48
CA LEU A 31 4.54 3.67 -1.34
C LEU A 31 5.34 3.85 -2.64
N TRP A 32 5.42 5.07 -3.15
CA TRP A 32 6.22 5.38 -4.33
C TRP A 32 7.70 5.51 -4.04
N GLU A 33 8.05 6.14 -2.93
CA GLU A 33 9.44 6.25 -2.47
C GLU A 33 10.02 4.87 -2.14
N SER A 34 9.20 3.96 -1.61
CA SER A 34 9.55 2.54 -1.41
C SER A 34 9.56 1.71 -2.70
N LYS A 35 9.25 2.32 -3.85
CA LYS A 35 9.20 1.68 -5.17
C LYS A 35 8.24 0.48 -5.24
N ALA A 36 7.18 0.48 -4.42
CA ALA A 36 6.14 -0.53 -4.49
C ALA A 36 5.44 -0.45 -5.85
N THR A 37 5.11 -1.59 -6.45
CA THR A 37 4.28 -1.60 -7.67
C THR A 37 2.85 -1.17 -7.35
N PRO A 38 2.05 -0.67 -8.32
CA PRO A 38 0.66 -0.28 -8.06
C PRO A 38 -0.18 -1.41 -7.43
N ALA A 39 0.09 -2.66 -7.79
CA ALA A 39 -0.61 -3.82 -7.23
C ALA A 39 -0.20 -4.12 -5.78
N GLU A 40 1.08 -3.98 -5.44
CA GLU A 40 1.56 -4.15 -4.06
C GLU A 40 1.06 -3.01 -3.17
N ALA A 41 1.11 -1.78 -3.66
CA ALA A 41 0.56 -0.60 -3.00
C ALA A 41 -0.93 -0.77 -2.69
N ALA A 42 -1.73 -1.14 -3.69
CA ALA A 42 -3.16 -1.39 -3.50
C ALA A 42 -3.43 -2.52 -2.49
N LYS A 43 -2.65 -3.60 -2.53
CA LYS A 43 -2.75 -4.67 -1.53
C LYS A 43 -2.44 -4.17 -0.12
N SER A 44 -1.35 -3.40 0.04
CA SER A 44 -0.97 -2.84 1.34
C SER A 44 -2.08 -1.95 1.92
N ILE A 45 -2.70 -1.11 1.08
CA ILE A 45 -3.79 -0.21 1.49
C ILE A 45 -5.04 -1.02 1.87
N LEU A 46 -5.35 -2.09 1.14
CA LEU A 46 -6.52 -2.94 1.42
C LEU A 46 -6.29 -3.90 2.60
N ASP A 47 -5.06 -4.32 2.85
CA ASP A 47 -4.69 -5.21 3.97
C ASP A 47 -4.40 -4.46 5.28
N ASP A 48 -4.34 -3.13 5.29
CA ASP A 48 -4.19 -2.32 6.52
C ASP A 48 -5.33 -2.55 7.54
N GLY A 49 -6.44 -3.18 7.10
CA GLY A 49 -7.52 -3.67 7.96
C GLY A 49 -7.52 -5.17 8.27
N LYS A 50 -6.64 -5.97 7.64
CA LYS A 50 -6.54 -7.40 7.92
C LYS A 50 -5.52 -7.66 9.02
N SER A 51 -6.06 -7.93 10.20
CA SER A 51 -5.36 -8.58 11.31
C SER A 51 -4.44 -9.69 10.76
N PHE A 52 -3.13 -9.54 10.98
CA PHE A 52 -2.07 -10.51 10.70
C PHE A 52 -2.56 -11.96 10.51
N GLU A 53 -2.59 -12.46 9.26
CA GLU A 53 -2.87 -13.86 8.91
C GLU A 53 -1.63 -14.74 9.15
N GLY A 54 -1.04 -14.66 10.35
CA GLY A 54 0.02 -15.57 10.76
C GLY A 54 -0.52 -16.76 11.54
N PRO A 55 0.29 -17.82 11.70
CA PRO A 55 -0.04 -18.93 12.59
C PRO A 55 -0.40 -18.44 14.00
N ALA A 56 -1.43 -19.02 14.60
CA ALA A 56 -1.94 -18.59 15.92
C ALA A 56 -0.85 -18.59 17.02
N TRP A 57 0.20 -19.41 16.90
CA TRP A 57 1.31 -19.41 17.85
C TRP A 57 2.15 -18.13 17.79
N LEU A 58 2.29 -17.50 16.63
CA LEU A 58 3.11 -16.30 16.42
C LEU A 58 2.42 -15.06 16.98
N SER A 59 1.11 -14.95 16.78
CA SER A 59 0.29 -13.90 17.41
C SER A 59 0.33 -13.99 18.94
N ARG A 60 0.33 -15.20 19.51
CA ARG A 60 0.49 -15.42 20.96
C ARG A 60 1.90 -15.09 21.46
N TYR A 61 2.92 -15.31 20.63
CA TYR A 61 4.31 -15.04 20.99
C TYR A 61 4.62 -13.53 21.01
N LEU A 62 4.21 -12.80 19.97
CA LEU A 62 4.42 -11.35 19.87
C LEU A 62 3.66 -10.56 20.94
N ASN A 63 2.52 -11.08 21.41
CA ASN A 63 1.70 -10.45 22.44
C ASN A 63 1.98 -10.96 23.87
N ARG A 64 3.08 -11.68 24.11
CA ARG A 64 3.50 -11.98 25.48
C ARG A 64 4.06 -10.71 26.12
N LYS A 65 3.32 -10.16 27.09
CA LYS A 65 3.85 -9.27 28.12
C LYS A 65 4.70 -10.06 29.12
#